data_AF-A0A925UIP4-F1
#
_entry.id   AF-A0A925UIP4-F1
#
_cell.length_a   1.000
_cell.length_b   1.000
_cell.length_c   1.000
_cell.angle_alpha   90.00
_cell.angle_beta   90.00
_cell.angle_gamma   90.00
#
_symmetry.space_group_name_H-M   'P 1'
#
loop_
_entity.id
_entity.type
_entity.pdbx_description
1 polymer ?
#
loop_
_entity_poly.entity_id
_entity_poly.type
_entity_poly.pdbx_seq_one_letter_code
_entity_poly.pdbx_strand_id
1 'polypeptide(L)'
;MLAPRAWDADAMLRAAQAQGPQALAGAKALQAVLAGLAGQDETAKLGALNQFFNRRIVFTADTEAWGRNDHWASPLEMLAKGRGDCEDYVIGKYFGLLAAGVPAAKLRLVYVRATVGGPGGEVLAHMVLAHYASPGAEPVILDNLVGEMRPASRRPDLEPVFSFNGEGLWQGVGAQSAGDPVARLSRWREVLAKARAEGFP
;
A
#
# COMPACT_ATOMS: atom_id res chain seq x y z
N MET A 1 -4.11 26.47 -0.69
CA MET A 1 -3.71 25.07 -0.45
C MET A 1 -4.98 24.32 -0.09
N LEU A 2 -5.54 23.51 -0.99
CA LEU A 2 -6.76 22.75 -0.71
C LEU A 2 -6.42 21.72 0.37
N ALA A 3 -7.21 21.65 1.45
CA ALA A 3 -7.08 20.56 2.40
C ALA A 3 -7.17 19.22 1.65
N PRO A 4 -6.33 18.21 1.96
CA PRO A 4 -6.44 16.90 1.33
C PRO A 4 -7.89 16.42 1.51
N ARG A 5 -8.52 15.99 0.42
CA ARG A 5 -9.89 15.46 0.46
C ARG A 5 -9.89 14.32 1.47
N ALA A 6 -10.71 14.46 2.52
CA ALA A 6 -11.14 13.31 3.29
C ALA A 6 -11.79 12.29 2.34
N TRP A 7 -11.65 11.02 2.66
CA TRP A 7 -12.33 9.92 2.01
C TRP A 7 -13.87 10.07 2.10
N ASP A 8 -14.60 9.56 1.10
CA ASP A 8 -16.07 9.57 1.07
C ASP A 8 -16.60 8.29 1.75
N ALA A 9 -17.00 8.43 3.01
CA ALA A 9 -17.45 7.31 3.82
C ALA A 9 -18.68 6.61 3.23
N ASP A 10 -19.63 7.36 2.68
CA ASP A 10 -20.85 6.77 2.12
C ASP A 10 -20.58 6.09 0.79
N ALA A 11 -19.74 6.68 -0.08
CA ALA A 11 -19.31 6.04 -1.31
C ALA A 11 -18.55 4.75 -1.04
N MET A 12 -17.68 4.73 -0.03
CA MET A 12 -16.95 3.53 0.36
C MET A 12 -17.87 2.41 0.82
N LEU A 13 -18.88 2.69 1.66
CA LEU A 13 -19.84 1.66 2.08
C LEU A 13 -20.70 1.17 0.92
N ARG A 14 -21.13 2.06 0.00
CA ARG A 14 -21.89 1.66 -1.20
C ARG A 14 -21.06 0.76 -2.11
N ALA A 15 -19.81 1.14 -2.40
CA ALA A 15 -18.90 0.36 -3.23
C ALA A 15 -18.59 -1.00 -2.57
N ALA A 16 -18.32 -1.01 -1.26
CA ALA A 16 -18.07 -2.23 -0.51
C ALA A 16 -19.29 -3.16 -0.49
N GLN A 17 -20.49 -2.61 -0.32
CA GLN A 17 -21.74 -3.39 -0.38
C GLN A 17 -21.92 -4.09 -1.74
N ALA A 18 -21.53 -3.43 -2.84
CA ALA A 18 -21.59 -4.00 -4.18
C ALA A 18 -20.57 -5.13 -4.40
N GLN A 19 -19.43 -5.12 -3.68
CA GLN A 19 -18.42 -6.18 -3.73
C GLN A 19 -18.71 -7.36 -2.79
N GLY A 20 -19.64 -7.19 -1.85
CA GLY A 20 -20.17 -8.28 -1.02
C GLY A 20 -19.97 -8.08 0.48
N PRO A 21 -20.47 -9.01 1.30
CA PRO A 21 -20.54 -8.86 2.76
C PRO A 21 -19.17 -8.75 3.42
N GLN A 22 -18.17 -9.46 2.90
CA GLN A 22 -16.81 -9.40 3.43
C GLN A 22 -16.15 -8.03 3.17
N ALA A 23 -16.32 -7.49 1.96
CA ALA A 23 -15.86 -6.15 1.61
C ALA A 23 -16.53 -5.10 2.50
N LEU A 24 -17.85 -5.18 2.70
CA LEU A 24 -18.58 -4.27 3.57
C LEU A 24 -18.08 -4.32 5.02
N ALA A 25 -17.85 -5.52 5.57
CA ALA A 25 -17.31 -5.67 6.91
C ALA A 25 -15.88 -5.12 7.03
N GLY A 26 -15.05 -5.34 6.01
CA GLY A 26 -13.71 -4.76 5.89
C GLY A 26 -13.73 -3.24 5.84
N ALA A 27 -14.59 -2.67 5.00
CA ALA A 27 -14.77 -1.24 4.85
C ALA A 27 -15.21 -0.61 6.17
N LYS A 28 -16.26 -1.14 6.83
CA LYS A 28 -16.71 -0.66 8.16
C LYS A 28 -15.59 -0.68 9.21
N ALA A 29 -14.77 -1.74 9.23
CA ALA A 29 -13.64 -1.82 10.13
C ALA A 29 -12.57 -0.76 9.81
N LEU A 30 -12.27 -0.54 8.52
CA LEU A 30 -11.36 0.52 8.08
C LEU A 30 -11.91 1.91 8.45
N GLN A 31 -13.21 2.16 8.24
CA GLN A 31 -13.88 3.41 8.64
C GLN A 31 -13.68 3.68 10.14
N ALA A 32 -13.86 2.67 10.98
CA ALA A 32 -13.68 2.79 12.43
C ALA A 32 -12.22 3.13 12.81
N VAL A 33 -11.24 2.50 12.15
CA VAL A 33 -9.82 2.83 12.32
C VAL A 33 -9.54 4.28 11.88
N LEU A 34 -10.03 4.69 10.70
CA LEU A 34 -9.84 6.04 10.18
C LEU A 34 -10.46 7.10 11.09
N ALA A 35 -11.66 6.85 11.62
CA ALA A 35 -12.32 7.74 12.57
C ALA A 35 -11.49 7.89 13.87
N GLY A 36 -10.92 6.81 14.39
CA GLY A 36 -10.05 6.83 15.57
C GLY A 36 -8.70 7.55 15.34
N LEU A 37 -8.29 7.72 14.09
CA LEU A 37 -7.04 8.39 13.71
C LEU A 37 -7.20 9.90 13.47
N ALA A 38 -8.42 10.42 13.54
CA ALA A 38 -8.65 11.86 13.45
C ALA A 38 -7.87 12.60 14.55
N GLY A 39 -7.04 13.57 14.15
CA GLY A 39 -6.20 14.35 15.08
C GLY A 39 -4.96 13.64 15.64
N GLN A 40 -4.72 12.38 15.29
CA GLN A 40 -3.49 11.66 15.67
C GLN A 40 -2.29 12.13 14.83
N ASP A 41 -1.08 11.93 15.36
CA ASP A 41 0.15 12.19 14.62
C ASP A 41 0.38 11.18 13.47
N GLU A 42 1.31 11.49 12.57
CA GLU A 42 1.59 10.64 11.41
C GLU A 42 2.13 9.26 11.83
N THR A 43 2.94 9.16 12.89
CA THR A 43 3.50 7.89 13.35
C THR A 43 2.42 6.93 13.83
N ALA A 44 1.43 7.42 14.59
CA ALA A 44 0.28 6.65 15.02
C ALA A 44 -0.57 6.19 13.82
N LYS A 45 -0.78 7.05 12.82
CA LYS A 45 -1.49 6.70 11.58
C LYS A 45 -0.77 5.59 10.80
N LEU A 46 0.55 5.72 10.62
CA LEU A 46 1.38 4.71 9.95
C LEU A 46 1.26 3.37 10.67
N GLY A 47 1.41 3.35 11.99
CA GLY A 47 1.35 2.13 12.80
C GLY A 47 0.00 1.44 12.73
N ALA A 48 -1.10 2.18 12.91
CA ALA A 48 -2.45 1.65 12.89
C ALA A 48 -2.82 1.05 11.53
N LEU A 49 -2.47 1.73 10.42
CA LEU A 49 -2.78 1.27 9.07
C LEU A 49 -1.90 0.11 8.64
N ASN A 50 -0.61 0.14 8.99
CA ASN A 50 0.29 -0.98 8.76
C ASN A 50 -0.23 -2.25 9.47
N GLN A 51 -0.60 -2.12 10.74
CA GLN A 51 -1.15 -3.22 11.52
C GLN A 51 -2.50 -3.70 11.00
N PHE A 52 -3.40 -2.78 10.62
CA PHE A 52 -4.73 -3.12 10.11
C PHE A 52 -4.64 -4.05 8.91
N PHE A 53 -3.90 -3.67 7.87
CA PHE A 53 -3.78 -4.50 6.66
C PHE A 53 -2.99 -5.78 6.92
N ASN A 54 -1.89 -5.72 7.69
CA ASN A 54 -1.09 -6.90 8.02
C ASN A 54 -1.87 -7.96 8.82
N ARG A 55 -2.90 -7.58 9.59
CA ARG A 55 -3.75 -8.53 10.33
C ARG A 55 -4.94 -9.03 9.54
N ARG A 56 -5.44 -8.23 8.59
CA ARG A 56 -6.71 -8.51 7.91
C ARG A 56 -6.55 -9.34 6.65
N ILE A 57 -5.38 -9.26 6.03
CA ILE A 57 -5.09 -9.88 4.76
C ILE A 57 -4.19 -11.09 5.00
N VAL A 58 -4.46 -12.18 4.28
CA VAL A 58 -3.59 -13.35 4.24
C VAL A 58 -2.73 -13.25 2.99
N PHE A 59 -1.40 -13.24 3.16
CA PHE A 59 -0.48 -13.20 2.01
C PHE A 59 -0.75 -14.40 1.11
N THR A 60 -1.09 -14.15 -0.15
CA THR A 60 -1.47 -15.16 -1.15
C THR A 60 -1.07 -14.65 -2.52
N ALA A 61 -0.34 -15.45 -3.31
CA ALA A 61 0.04 -15.07 -4.66
C ALA A 61 -1.18 -14.89 -5.58
N ASP A 62 -1.09 -14.00 -6.57
CA ASP A 62 -2.23 -13.69 -7.46
C ASP A 62 -2.79 -14.88 -8.22
N THR A 63 -1.96 -15.86 -8.57
CA THR A 63 -2.42 -17.08 -9.25
C THR A 63 -3.42 -17.86 -8.38
N GLU A 64 -3.23 -17.87 -7.06
CA GLU A 64 -4.14 -18.49 -6.11
C GLU A 64 -5.30 -17.53 -5.74
N ALA A 65 -5.01 -16.25 -5.50
CA ALA A 65 -6.03 -15.29 -5.07
C ALA A 65 -6.99 -14.90 -6.19
N TRP A 66 -6.49 -14.68 -7.41
CA TRP A 66 -7.23 -14.07 -8.52
C TRP A 66 -7.30 -14.95 -9.77
N GLY A 67 -6.55 -16.06 -9.83
CA GLY A 67 -6.47 -16.92 -11.01
C GLY A 67 -5.77 -16.23 -12.20
N ARG A 68 -5.01 -15.17 -11.93
CA ARG A 68 -4.32 -14.33 -12.93
C ARG A 68 -2.95 -13.97 -12.37
N ASN A 69 -1.99 -13.66 -13.25
CA ASN A 69 -0.70 -13.14 -12.79
C ASN A 69 -0.77 -11.62 -12.66
N ASP A 70 -0.16 -11.07 -11.60
CA ASP A 70 0.18 -9.64 -11.48
C ASP A 70 -1.08 -8.75 -11.56
N HIS A 71 -2.05 -9.10 -10.71
CA HIS A 71 -3.35 -8.46 -10.56
C HIS A 71 -3.33 -7.50 -9.37
N TRP A 72 -3.28 -6.21 -9.67
CA TRP A 72 -3.29 -5.19 -8.62
C TRP A 72 -4.71 -4.93 -8.14
N ALA A 73 -5.02 -5.40 -6.93
CA ALA A 73 -6.32 -5.22 -6.31
C ALA A 73 -6.45 -3.79 -5.76
N SER A 74 -7.64 -3.21 -5.93
CA SER A 74 -8.02 -2.03 -5.15
C SER A 74 -8.14 -2.37 -3.66
N PRO A 75 -8.16 -1.35 -2.77
CA PRO A 75 -8.36 -1.61 -1.35
C PRO A 75 -9.64 -2.40 -1.02
N LEU A 76 -10.76 -2.13 -1.70
CA LEU A 76 -11.98 -2.92 -1.44
C LEU A 76 -11.93 -4.30 -2.08
N GLU A 77 -11.32 -4.48 -3.26
CA GLU A 77 -11.12 -5.81 -3.87
C GLU A 77 -10.31 -6.71 -2.90
N MET A 78 -9.20 -6.19 -2.38
CA MET A 78 -8.37 -6.89 -1.41
C MET A 78 -9.14 -7.20 -0.12
N LEU A 79 -9.92 -6.25 0.42
CA LEU A 79 -10.75 -6.49 1.61
C LEU A 79 -11.87 -7.52 1.35
N ALA A 80 -12.44 -7.52 0.14
CA ALA A 80 -13.44 -8.49 -0.29
C ALA A 80 -12.85 -9.91 -0.31
N LYS A 81 -11.62 -10.06 -0.82
CA LYS A 81 -10.93 -11.34 -0.90
C LYS A 81 -10.36 -11.79 0.46
N GLY A 82 -9.93 -10.85 1.29
CA GLY A 82 -9.15 -11.10 2.50
C GLY A 82 -7.77 -11.69 2.22
N ARG A 83 -7.31 -11.59 0.97
CA ARG A 83 -6.08 -12.15 0.43
C ARG A 83 -5.49 -11.17 -0.58
N GLY A 84 -4.18 -11.20 -0.72
CA GLY A 84 -3.42 -10.40 -1.67
C GLY A 84 -1.93 -10.67 -1.50
N ASP A 85 -1.13 -10.23 -2.47
CA ASP A 85 0.32 -10.32 -2.43
C ASP A 85 0.97 -8.96 -2.09
N CYS A 86 2.25 -8.75 -2.35
CA CYS A 86 2.99 -7.62 -1.77
C CYS A 86 2.46 -6.25 -2.20
N GLU A 87 2.07 -6.05 -3.46
CA GLU A 87 1.53 -4.79 -3.93
C GLU A 87 0.18 -4.47 -3.30
N ASP A 88 -0.67 -5.46 -3.07
CA ASP A 88 -2.02 -5.25 -2.56
C ASP A 88 -1.96 -4.65 -1.13
N TYR A 89 -1.04 -5.13 -0.29
CA TYR A 89 -0.81 -4.54 1.04
C TYR A 89 -0.33 -3.10 0.93
N VAL A 90 0.58 -2.83 0.00
CA VAL A 90 1.15 -1.49 -0.21
C VAL A 90 0.08 -0.52 -0.71
N ILE A 91 -0.78 -0.96 -1.65
CA ILE A 91 -1.93 -0.22 -2.18
C ILE A 91 -2.92 0.10 -1.06
N GLY A 92 -3.32 -0.90 -0.27
CA GLY A 92 -4.22 -0.71 0.86
C GLY A 92 -3.67 0.29 1.88
N LYS A 93 -2.41 0.13 2.29
CA LYS A 93 -1.73 1.05 3.22
C LYS A 93 -1.65 2.46 2.64
N TYR A 94 -1.29 2.61 1.37
CA TYR A 94 -1.20 3.90 0.70
C TYR A 94 -2.53 4.66 0.74
N PHE A 95 -3.61 4.06 0.24
CA PHE A 95 -4.92 4.73 0.21
C PHE A 95 -5.52 4.95 1.59
N GLY A 96 -5.31 4.02 2.52
CA GLY A 96 -5.75 4.21 3.89
C GLY A 96 -4.99 5.35 4.60
N LEU A 97 -3.70 5.55 4.31
CA LEU A 97 -2.94 6.68 4.85
C LEU A 97 -3.34 8.00 4.20
N LEU A 98 -3.63 8.02 2.90
CA LEU A 98 -4.23 9.18 2.24
C LEU A 98 -5.58 9.54 2.89
N ALA A 99 -6.44 8.54 3.12
CA ALA A 99 -7.72 8.73 3.80
C ALA A 99 -7.55 9.25 5.25
N ALA A 100 -6.47 8.88 5.93
CA ALA A 100 -6.09 9.40 7.24
C ALA A 100 -5.41 10.79 7.18
N GLY A 101 -5.29 11.39 6.00
CA GLY A 101 -4.75 12.74 5.78
C GLY A 101 -3.23 12.82 5.70
N VAL A 102 -2.52 11.71 5.53
CA VAL A 102 -1.08 11.74 5.24
C VAL A 102 -0.87 12.24 3.81
N PRO A 103 -0.03 13.27 3.57
CA PRO A 103 0.20 13.79 2.22
C PRO A 103 0.77 12.75 1.26
N ALA A 104 0.23 12.66 0.05
CA ALA A 104 0.72 11.75 -0.99
C ALA A 104 2.22 11.95 -1.33
N ALA A 105 2.69 13.19 -1.29
CA ALA A 105 4.10 13.53 -1.49
C ALA A 105 5.06 12.87 -0.48
N LYS A 106 4.57 12.45 0.69
CA LYS A 106 5.34 11.71 1.71
C LYS A 106 5.33 10.21 1.51
N LEU A 107 4.47 9.68 0.65
CA LEU A 107 4.26 8.24 0.47
C LEU A 107 4.78 7.81 -0.90
N ARG A 108 5.59 6.74 -0.93
CA ARG A 108 6.07 6.14 -2.16
C ARG A 108 5.96 4.63 -2.08
N LEU A 109 5.36 4.02 -3.10
CA LEU A 109 5.44 2.60 -3.35
C LEU A 109 6.85 2.33 -3.86
N VAL A 110 7.57 1.39 -3.24
CA VAL A 110 8.96 1.08 -3.58
C VAL A 110 9.05 -0.37 -3.98
N TYR A 111 9.49 -0.61 -5.21
CA TYR A 111 9.85 -1.93 -5.67
C TYR A 111 11.28 -2.24 -5.24
N VAL A 112 11.46 -3.40 -4.62
CA VAL A 112 12.72 -3.82 -4.02
C VAL A 112 13.05 -5.27 -4.40
N ARG A 113 14.33 -5.63 -4.34
CA ARG A 113 14.76 -7.03 -4.20
C ARG A 113 14.86 -7.34 -2.72
N ALA A 114 14.02 -8.23 -2.22
CA ALA A 114 14.01 -8.63 -0.81
C ALA A 114 14.79 -9.95 -0.63
N THR A 115 15.70 -9.98 0.34
CA THR A 115 16.41 -11.20 0.74
C THR A 115 15.71 -11.82 1.95
N VAL A 116 15.05 -12.96 1.76
CA VAL A 116 14.24 -13.63 2.79
C VAL A 116 14.98 -14.87 3.30
N GLY A 117 14.91 -15.11 4.62
CA GLY A 117 15.61 -16.21 5.29
C GLY A 117 16.96 -15.82 5.93
N GLY A 118 17.33 -14.55 5.89
CA GLY A 118 18.58 -14.03 6.47
C GLY A 118 19.70 -13.88 5.44
N PRO A 119 20.95 -13.60 5.88
CA PRO A 119 22.09 -13.42 4.98
C PRO A 119 22.30 -14.64 4.06
N GLY A 120 22.32 -14.40 2.74
CA GLY A 120 22.43 -15.47 1.74
C GLY A 120 21.11 -16.23 1.45
N GLY A 121 19.99 -15.72 1.94
CA GLY A 121 18.65 -16.26 1.69
C GLY A 121 18.15 -16.04 0.25
N GLU A 122 16.90 -16.42 0.02
CA GLU A 122 16.26 -16.28 -1.30
C GLU A 122 16.02 -14.81 -1.63
N VAL A 123 16.39 -14.41 -2.85
CA VAL A 123 16.13 -13.07 -3.37
C VAL A 123 14.86 -13.09 -4.21
N LEU A 124 13.86 -12.31 -3.82
CA LEU A 124 12.59 -12.21 -4.52
C LEU A 124 12.17 -10.76 -4.79
N ALA A 125 11.37 -10.58 -5.83
CA ALA A 125 10.73 -9.32 -6.15
C ALA A 125 9.68 -8.98 -5.08
N HIS A 126 9.77 -7.79 -4.49
CA HIS A 126 8.87 -7.37 -3.42
C HIS A 126 8.47 -5.90 -3.56
N MET A 127 7.37 -5.52 -2.91
CA MET A 127 6.94 -4.13 -2.81
C MET A 127 6.72 -3.73 -1.36
N VAL A 128 7.20 -2.54 -1.00
CA VAL A 128 6.98 -1.93 0.32
C VAL A 128 6.47 -0.50 0.17
N LEU A 129 5.86 0.03 1.24
CA LEU A 129 5.49 1.44 1.30
C LEU A 129 6.53 2.20 2.10
N ALA A 130 7.11 3.25 1.52
CA ALA A 130 8.02 4.16 2.18
C ALA A 130 7.30 5.47 2.56
N HIS A 131 7.41 5.88 3.82
CA HIS A 131 7.00 7.19 4.30
C HIS A 131 8.21 8.07 4.58
N TYR A 132 8.20 9.30 4.04
CA TYR A 132 9.23 10.31 4.25
C TYR A 132 8.67 11.43 5.14
N ALA A 133 9.23 11.61 6.33
CA ALA A 133 8.80 12.68 7.25
C ALA A 133 8.95 14.09 6.63
N SER A 134 10.00 14.28 5.84
CA SER A 134 10.27 15.47 5.04
C SER A 134 11.03 15.09 3.75
N PRO A 135 11.08 15.97 2.73
CA PRO A 135 11.88 15.71 1.54
C PRO A 135 13.34 15.42 1.88
N GLY A 136 13.88 14.30 1.40
CA GLY A 136 15.27 13.89 1.66
C GLY A 136 15.52 13.21 3.01
N ALA A 137 14.51 13.13 3.89
CA ALA A 137 14.62 12.33 5.11
C ALA A 137 14.81 10.84 4.79
N GLU A 138 15.43 10.11 5.71
CA GLU A 138 15.39 8.66 5.67
C GLU A 138 13.94 8.18 5.82
N PRO A 139 13.46 7.29 4.95
CA PRO A 139 12.09 6.82 5.04
C PRO A 139 11.92 5.73 6.10
N VAL A 140 10.73 5.69 6.68
CA VAL A 140 10.23 4.53 7.44
C VAL A 140 9.52 3.58 6.48
N ILE A 141 9.83 2.29 6.59
CA ILE A 141 9.31 1.23 5.72
C ILE A 141 8.14 0.51 6.40
N LEU A 142 7.03 0.44 5.67
CA LEU A 142 5.83 -0.32 6.02
C LEU A 142 5.77 -1.54 5.08
N ASP A 143 5.82 -2.73 5.67
CA ASP A 143 6.00 -4.00 4.96
C ASP A 143 5.01 -5.06 5.51
N ASN A 144 4.64 -6.03 4.70
CA ASN A 144 3.83 -7.18 5.09
C ASN A 144 4.69 -8.38 5.53
N LEU A 145 5.95 -8.51 5.07
CA LEU A 145 6.86 -9.57 5.51
C LEU A 145 7.37 -9.32 6.94
N VAL A 146 7.71 -8.06 7.23
CA VAL A 146 8.12 -7.60 8.56
C VAL A 146 7.15 -6.51 9.01
N GLY A 147 6.27 -6.85 9.95
CA GLY A 147 5.22 -5.93 10.41
C GLY A 147 5.71 -4.77 11.29
N GLU A 148 6.94 -4.82 11.79
CA GLU A 148 7.55 -3.71 12.52
C GLU A 148 7.98 -2.62 11.53
N MET A 149 7.52 -1.39 11.75
CA MET A 149 7.96 -0.25 10.95
C MET A 149 9.38 0.13 11.32
N ARG A 150 10.29 0.09 10.33
CA ARG A 150 11.72 0.34 10.55
C ARG A 150 12.24 1.39 9.56
N PRO A 151 13.23 2.22 9.94
CA PRO A 151 13.96 3.05 8.99
C PRO A 151 14.62 2.19 7.89
N ALA A 152 14.79 2.73 6.70
CA ALA A 152 15.38 2.00 5.57
C ALA A 152 16.78 1.43 5.88
N SER A 153 17.63 2.16 6.62
CA SER A 153 18.95 1.68 7.07
C SER A 153 18.88 0.45 7.99
N ARG A 154 17.72 0.19 8.59
CA ARG A 154 17.43 -0.98 9.43
C ARG A 154 16.74 -2.11 8.66
N ARG A 155 16.68 -2.01 7.33
CA ARG A 155 16.19 -3.02 6.40
C ARG A 155 17.24 -3.37 5.33
N PRO A 156 18.44 -3.84 5.73
CA PRO A 156 19.49 -4.23 4.77
C PRO A 156 19.08 -5.42 3.89
N ASP A 157 18.00 -6.11 4.24
CA ASP A 157 17.37 -7.15 3.44
C ASP A 157 16.64 -6.62 2.20
N LEU A 158 16.38 -5.31 2.11
CA LEU A 158 15.65 -4.70 0.99
C LEU A 158 16.58 -3.82 0.14
N GLU A 159 16.78 -4.22 -1.12
CA GLU A 159 17.53 -3.43 -2.09
C GLU A 159 16.56 -2.67 -3.02
N PRO A 160 16.49 -1.33 -2.97
CA PRO A 160 15.53 -0.56 -3.78
C PRO A 160 15.92 -0.52 -5.25
N VAL A 161 14.93 -0.73 -6.13
CA VAL A 161 15.13 -0.60 -7.59
C VAL A 161 14.50 0.68 -8.12
N PHE A 162 13.23 0.94 -7.81
CA PHE A 162 12.54 2.19 -8.15
C PHE A 162 11.37 2.44 -7.20
N SER A 163 10.84 3.66 -7.23
CA SER A 163 9.69 4.08 -6.42
C SER A 163 8.74 5.00 -7.20
N PHE A 164 7.46 4.99 -6.86
CA PHE A 164 6.43 5.81 -7.52
C PHE A 164 5.28 6.12 -6.56
N ASN A 165 4.45 7.09 -6.92
CA ASN A 165 3.18 7.37 -6.26
C ASN A 165 2.16 7.90 -7.28
N GLY A 166 1.06 8.50 -6.81
CA GLY A 166 0.06 9.11 -7.70
C GLY A 166 0.52 10.36 -8.45
N GLU A 167 1.68 10.92 -8.11
CA GLU A 167 2.20 12.21 -8.61
C GLU A 167 3.44 12.07 -9.49
N GLY A 168 4.20 10.97 -9.38
CA GLY A 168 5.43 10.77 -10.15
C GLY A 168 6.09 9.39 -10.01
N LEU A 169 7.14 9.19 -10.81
CA LEU A 169 8.03 8.02 -10.80
C LEU A 169 9.47 8.48 -10.52
N TRP A 170 10.17 7.80 -9.62
CA TRP A 170 11.57 8.03 -9.27
C TRP A 170 12.34 6.72 -9.37
N GLN A 171 13.37 6.68 -10.20
CA GLN A 171 14.27 5.52 -10.29
C GLN A 171 15.31 5.57 -9.16
N GLY A 172 15.55 4.45 -8.48
CA GLY A 172 16.62 4.32 -7.48
C GLY A 172 17.99 4.30 -8.17
N VAL A 173 19.05 4.57 -7.40
CA VAL A 173 20.45 4.67 -7.83
C VAL A 173 21.01 3.37 -8.43
N GLY A 174 20.60 3.02 -9.65
CA GLY A 174 21.10 1.85 -10.34
C GLY A 174 20.33 1.56 -11.62
N ALA A 175 21.05 1.59 -12.74
CA ALA A 175 20.53 1.08 -13.99
C ALA A 175 20.47 -0.47 -13.90
N GLN A 176 19.28 -1.05 -13.72
CA GLN A 176 18.74 -2.12 -14.59
C GLN A 176 17.44 -2.80 -14.08
N SER A 177 16.60 -3.10 -15.08
CA SER A 177 15.43 -3.99 -15.20
C SER A 177 14.75 -4.54 -13.94
N ALA A 178 13.68 -3.85 -13.53
CA ALA A 178 12.59 -4.44 -12.75
C ALA A 178 11.28 -4.37 -13.56
N GLY A 179 11.08 -5.35 -14.45
CA GLY A 179 9.90 -5.42 -15.33
C GLY A 179 9.77 -4.23 -16.30
N ASP A 180 8.63 -4.15 -16.99
CA ASP A 180 8.26 -2.99 -17.82
C ASP A 180 7.62 -1.90 -16.93
N PRO A 181 8.31 -0.77 -16.69
CA PRO A 181 7.76 0.34 -15.91
C PRO A 181 6.46 0.88 -16.50
N VAL A 182 6.24 0.77 -17.81
CA VAL A 182 5.03 1.26 -18.49
C VAL A 182 3.81 0.43 -18.10
N ALA A 183 3.91 -0.90 -18.13
CA ALA A 183 2.83 -1.80 -17.71
C ALA A 183 2.46 -1.62 -16.22
N ARG A 184 3.44 -1.36 -15.35
CA ARG A 184 3.18 -1.09 -13.94
C ARG A 184 2.51 0.26 -13.73
N LEU A 185 2.92 1.27 -14.49
CA LEU A 185 2.25 2.58 -14.49
C LEU A 185 0.82 2.47 -15.03
N SER A 186 0.53 1.60 -16.01
CA SER A 186 -0.84 1.39 -16.47
C SER A 186 -1.71 0.72 -15.41
N ARG A 187 -1.22 -0.35 -14.76
CA ARG A 187 -1.94 -0.98 -13.63
C ARG A 187 -2.16 -0.02 -12.47
N TRP A 188 -1.14 0.78 -12.15
CA TRP A 188 -1.27 1.78 -11.10
C TRP A 188 -2.34 2.83 -11.43
N ARG A 189 -2.45 3.26 -12.69
CA ARG A 189 -3.54 4.14 -13.16
C ARG A 189 -4.92 3.49 -13.02
N GLU A 190 -5.03 2.20 -13.32
CA GLU A 190 -6.27 1.44 -13.12
C GLU A 190 -6.65 1.38 -11.64
N VAL A 191 -5.70 1.06 -10.75
CA VAL A 191 -5.92 1.06 -9.30
C VAL A 191 -6.33 2.44 -8.78
N LEU A 192 -5.68 3.52 -9.25
CA LEU A 192 -6.07 4.89 -8.90
C LEU A 192 -7.52 5.18 -9.30
N ALA A 193 -7.96 4.73 -10.48
CA ALA A 193 -9.34 4.91 -10.92
C ALA A 193 -10.32 4.11 -10.07
N LYS A 194 -10.01 2.83 -9.77
CA LYS A 194 -10.83 1.98 -8.89
C LYS A 194 -10.95 2.58 -7.49
N ALA A 195 -9.83 2.93 -6.86
CA ALA A 195 -9.81 3.46 -5.49
C ALA A 195 -10.62 4.75 -5.36
N ARG A 196 -10.55 5.66 -6.36
CA ARG A 196 -11.42 6.85 -6.40
C ARG A 196 -12.91 6.50 -6.48
N ALA A 197 -13.27 5.52 -7.31
CA ALA A 197 -14.65 5.04 -7.40
C ALA A 197 -15.12 4.37 -6.10
N GLU A 198 -14.19 3.84 -5.31
CA GLU A 198 -14.42 3.26 -3.98
C GLU A 198 -14.46 4.29 -2.84
N GLY A 199 -14.35 5.59 -3.14
CA GLY A 199 -14.42 6.65 -2.15
C GLY A 199 -13.09 6.98 -1.46
N PHE A 200 -11.96 6.45 -1.94
CA PHE A 200 -10.63 6.91 -1.50
C PHE A 200 -10.20 8.20 -2.21
N PRO A 201 -9.29 9.01 -1.60
CA PRO A 201 -8.80 10.26 -2.18
C PRO A 201 -8.03 10.13 -3.52
#